data_AF-A0A941X1H0-F1
#
_entry.id   AF-A0A941X1H0-F1
#
_cell.length_a   1.000
_cell.length_b   1.000
_cell.length_c   1.000
_cell.angle_alpha   90.00
_cell.angle_beta   90.00
_cell.angle_gamma   90.00
#
_symmetry.space_group_name_H-M   'P 1'
#
loop_
_entity.id
_entity.type
_entity.pdbx_description
1 polymer ?
#
loop_
_entity_poly.entity_id
_entity_poly.type
_entity_poly.pdbx_seq_one_letter_code
_entity_poly.pdbx_strand_id
1 'polypeptide(L)'
;MNKYTLYLPLFFALFALAGCEKEHTGYLFTENARYPIDSLKIIRYEDYNQEVIRLEEQLNSYSGEILDSLNAYRTIEAEEEKIIEELDRLEGIMNKHGEKLNAYLDQFEDESDADPDRVQELTDNCEKAYEAWVTYELEVYVPVYQIRDRIERKIKALCQEAGLETPFTIARELEKLQKQQALDIPWTTSCIEQLLGTEPITYTLVSIRSDRGEAAAADFGRYLSVIGGGRMYVDAKVNSPAGKYMVSLRVSNEGYSVVLPDIFTFILQ
;
A
#
# COMPACT_ATOMS: atom_id res chain seq x y z
N MET A 1 -9.34 -2.59 80.61
CA MET A 1 -8.57 -2.08 79.45
C MET A 1 -8.25 -3.23 78.53
N ASN A 2 -8.95 -3.32 77.38
CA ASN A 2 -8.80 -4.45 76.47
C ASN A 2 -7.57 -4.21 75.57
N LYS A 3 -6.69 -5.20 75.43
CA LYS A 3 -5.40 -5.05 74.71
C LYS A 3 -5.57 -4.74 73.21
N TYR A 4 -6.78 -4.89 72.68
CA TYR A 4 -7.14 -4.64 71.28
C TYR A 4 -7.49 -3.18 70.97
N THR A 5 -7.74 -2.36 71.99
CA THR A 5 -8.17 -0.95 71.81
C THR A 5 -7.04 0.00 71.41
N LEU A 6 -5.78 -0.45 71.47
CA LEU A 6 -4.60 0.36 71.11
C LEU A 6 -4.10 0.10 69.67
N TYR A 7 -4.48 -1.04 69.06
CA TYR A 7 -4.02 -1.42 67.72
C TYR A 7 -4.91 -0.87 66.60
N LEU A 8 -6.17 -0.54 66.90
CA LEU A 8 -7.12 -0.02 65.92
C LEU A 8 -6.74 1.39 65.36
N PRO A 9 -6.28 2.36 66.17
CA PRO A 9 -5.80 3.64 65.62
C PRO A 9 -4.42 3.52 64.96
N LEU A 10 -3.59 2.55 65.37
CA LEU A 10 -2.28 2.29 64.77
C LEU A 10 -2.41 1.69 63.36
N PHE A 11 -3.41 0.85 63.14
CA PHE A 11 -3.73 0.27 61.84
C PHE A 11 -4.27 1.32 60.86
N PHE A 12 -5.08 2.28 61.34
CA PHE A 12 -5.56 3.41 60.52
C PHE A 12 -4.46 4.45 60.21
N ALA A 13 -3.50 4.65 61.12
CA ALA A 13 -2.35 5.54 60.88
C ALA A 13 -1.37 4.98 59.84
N LEU A 14 -1.23 3.66 59.75
CA LEU A 14 -0.41 2.98 58.74
C LEU A 14 -1.02 3.06 57.32
N PHE A 15 -2.35 3.06 57.20
CA PHE A 15 -3.04 3.24 55.91
C PHE A 15 -3.00 4.69 55.38
N ALA A 16 -2.81 5.69 56.25
CA ALA A 16 -2.71 7.09 55.85
C ALA A 16 -1.34 7.47 55.26
N LEU A 17 -0.31 6.63 55.43
CA LEU A 17 1.02 6.82 54.84
C LEU A 17 1.22 6.07 53.51
N ALA A 18 0.21 5.33 53.04
CA ALA A 18 0.11 4.92 51.64
C ALA A 18 -0.35 6.12 50.80
N GLY A 19 0.44 7.19 50.83
CA GLY A 19 0.32 8.26 49.85
C GLY A 19 0.51 7.64 48.47
N CYS A 20 -0.43 7.89 47.57
CA CYS A 20 -0.33 7.50 46.17
C CYS A 20 1.02 7.97 45.62
N GLU A 21 1.97 7.04 45.53
CA GLU A 21 3.08 7.17 44.60
C GLU A 21 2.41 7.25 43.23
N LYS A 22 2.57 8.41 42.58
CA LYS A 22 2.04 8.63 41.24
C LYS A 22 2.75 7.60 40.36
N GLU A 23 2.07 6.49 40.06
CA GLU A 23 2.57 5.49 39.12
C GLU A 23 3.06 6.25 37.90
N HIS A 24 4.28 5.97 37.42
CA HIS A 24 4.80 6.57 36.21
C HIS A 24 3.86 6.16 35.05
N THR A 25 2.85 6.99 34.76
CA THR A 25 1.86 6.70 33.73
C THR A 25 2.47 6.98 32.36
N GLY A 26 3.10 5.95 31.80
CA GLY A 26 3.50 5.89 30.40
C GLY A 26 5.00 5.82 30.13
N TYR A 27 5.37 5.48 28.89
CA TYR A 27 6.71 5.63 28.34
C TYR A 27 6.64 6.11 26.90
N LEU A 28 7.71 6.73 26.40
CA LEU A 28 7.84 7.11 24.99
C LEU A 28 9.32 7.02 24.58
N PHE A 29 9.63 6.06 23.71
CA PHE A 29 10.95 5.85 23.11
C PHE A 29 10.92 6.25 21.65
N THR A 30 11.71 7.26 21.30
CA THR A 30 11.78 7.81 19.93
C THR A 30 13.21 7.86 19.37
N GLU A 31 14.19 7.26 20.05
CA GLU A 31 15.61 7.37 19.67
C GLU A 31 15.88 6.89 18.23
N ASN A 32 15.16 5.85 17.80
CA ASN A 32 15.28 5.27 16.46
C ASN A 32 14.10 5.61 15.54
N ALA A 33 13.19 6.49 15.98
CA ALA A 33 11.98 6.81 15.25
C ALA A 33 12.32 7.43 13.89
N ARG A 34 11.84 6.81 12.81
CA ARG A 34 12.12 7.25 11.43
C ARG A 34 11.03 6.80 10.48
N TYR A 35 10.92 7.46 9.33
CA TYR A 35 10.21 6.88 8.20
C TYR A 35 11.11 5.88 7.47
N PRO A 36 10.56 4.79 6.88
CA PRO A 36 11.32 3.89 6.01
C PRO A 36 11.90 4.59 4.78
N ILE A 37 11.11 5.50 4.20
CA ILE A 37 11.51 6.44 3.15
C ILE A 37 11.25 7.81 3.74
N ASP A 38 12.28 8.64 3.83
CA ASP A 38 12.26 9.96 4.48
C ASP A 38 11.99 11.12 3.52
N SER A 39 11.73 10.81 2.24
CA SER A 39 11.43 11.82 1.23
C SER A 39 10.38 11.40 0.21
N LEU A 40 9.63 12.38 -0.28
CA LEU A 40 8.63 12.19 -1.34
C LEU A 40 8.75 13.28 -2.38
N LYS A 41 8.91 12.87 -3.65
CA LYS A 41 8.81 13.77 -4.79
C LYS A 41 7.36 13.98 -5.18
N ILE A 42 6.98 15.23 -5.37
CA ILE A 42 5.63 15.67 -5.70
C ILE A 42 5.74 16.57 -6.94
N ILE A 43 4.93 16.30 -7.95
CA ILE A 43 4.77 17.19 -9.09
C ILE A 43 3.76 18.25 -8.71
N ARG A 44 4.09 19.51 -8.98
CA ARG A 44 3.18 20.63 -8.75
C ARG A 44 1.95 20.49 -9.65
N TYR A 45 0.78 20.85 -9.12
CA TYR A 45 -0.48 20.68 -9.84
C TYR A 45 -0.51 21.42 -11.18
N GLU A 46 0.12 22.60 -11.29
CA GLU A 46 0.17 23.33 -12.56
C GLU A 46 1.11 22.70 -13.60
N ASP A 47 2.16 22.01 -13.15
CA ASP A 47 3.17 21.37 -14.00
C ASP A 47 2.76 19.95 -14.42
N TYR A 48 1.71 19.42 -13.77
CA TYR A 48 1.19 18.08 -13.99
C TYR A 48 0.94 17.76 -15.48
N ASN A 49 0.25 18.64 -16.21
CA ASN A 49 -0.05 18.42 -17.63
C ASN A 49 1.21 18.40 -18.49
N GLN A 50 2.23 19.20 -18.11
CA GLN A 50 3.50 19.21 -18.84
C GLN A 50 4.27 17.91 -18.61
N GLU A 51 4.26 17.36 -17.40
CA GLU A 51 4.89 16.07 -17.15
C GLU A 51 4.18 14.94 -17.89
N VAL A 52 2.84 14.93 -17.91
CA VAL A 52 2.07 13.96 -18.71
C VAL A 52 2.51 13.98 -20.17
N ILE A 53 2.57 15.16 -20.78
CA ILE A 53 3.04 15.33 -22.17
C ILE A 53 4.47 14.81 -22.32
N ARG A 54 5.37 15.16 -21.39
CA ARG A 54 6.76 14.70 -21.43
C ARG A 54 6.88 13.17 -21.38
N LEU A 55 6.13 12.51 -20.50
CA LEU A 55 6.13 11.05 -20.39
C LEU A 55 5.53 10.39 -21.64
N GLU A 56 4.47 10.97 -22.22
CA GLU A 56 3.89 10.51 -23.49
C GLU A 56 4.89 10.66 -24.65
N GLU A 57 5.57 11.79 -24.74
CA GLU A 57 6.64 12.01 -25.73
C GLU A 57 7.78 11.01 -25.55
N GLN A 58 8.20 10.74 -24.31
CA GLN A 58 9.23 9.75 -24.00
C GLN A 58 8.80 8.35 -24.45
N LEU A 59 7.55 7.96 -24.21
CA LEU A 59 6.99 6.67 -24.66
C LEU A 59 6.91 6.57 -26.19
N ASN A 60 6.63 7.68 -26.86
CA ASN A 60 6.60 7.76 -28.33
C ASN A 60 7.99 7.86 -28.98
N SER A 61 9.05 8.06 -28.18
CA SER A 61 10.41 8.24 -28.69
C SER A 61 11.14 6.92 -28.98
N TYR A 62 10.66 5.79 -28.44
CA TYR A 62 11.29 4.49 -28.69
C TYR A 62 11.22 4.13 -30.17
N SER A 63 12.34 3.60 -30.67
CA SER A 63 12.51 3.25 -32.08
C SER A 63 13.37 1.98 -32.23
N GLY A 64 13.48 1.47 -33.45
CA GLY A 64 14.27 0.28 -33.77
C GLY A 64 13.80 -0.95 -33.00
N GLU A 65 14.76 -1.75 -32.53
CA GLU A 65 14.46 -3.05 -31.93
C GLU A 65 13.63 -2.96 -30.64
N ILE A 66 13.72 -1.85 -29.90
CA ILE A 66 12.88 -1.62 -28.72
C ILE A 66 11.41 -1.45 -29.15
N LEU A 67 11.15 -0.63 -30.17
CA LEU A 67 9.80 -0.42 -30.69
C LEU A 67 9.22 -1.70 -31.30
N ASP A 68 10.02 -2.45 -32.05
CA ASP A 68 9.61 -3.73 -32.63
C ASP A 68 9.23 -4.73 -31.53
N SER A 69 10.05 -4.82 -30.47
CA SER A 69 9.79 -5.70 -29.33
C SER A 69 8.55 -5.24 -28.55
N LEU A 70 8.32 -3.93 -28.40
CA LEU A 70 7.11 -3.39 -27.78
C LEU A 70 5.85 -3.72 -28.57
N ASN A 71 5.89 -3.64 -29.89
CA ASN A 71 4.75 -4.01 -30.74
C ASN A 71 4.44 -5.52 -30.65
N ALA A 72 5.48 -6.35 -30.61
CA ALA A 72 5.33 -7.79 -30.36
C ALA A 72 4.74 -8.06 -28.97
N TYR A 73 5.23 -7.36 -27.95
CA TYR A 73 4.72 -7.45 -26.59
C TYR A 73 3.21 -7.12 -26.52
N ARG A 74 2.77 -6.01 -27.13
CA ARG A 74 1.35 -5.60 -27.17
C ARG A 74 0.47 -6.60 -27.90
N THR A 75 0.99 -7.24 -28.95
CA THR A 75 0.26 -8.29 -29.67
C THR A 75 0.02 -9.50 -28.76
N ILE A 76 1.06 -9.93 -28.04
CA ILE A 76 0.97 -11.05 -27.11
C ILE A 76 0.06 -10.72 -25.93
N GLU A 77 0.11 -9.50 -25.39
CA GLU A 77 -0.83 -9.08 -24.33
C GLU A 77 -2.30 -9.17 -24.77
N ALA A 78 -2.61 -8.74 -26.00
CA ALA A 78 -3.98 -8.83 -26.54
C ALA A 78 -4.43 -10.28 -26.82
N GLU A 79 -3.49 -11.19 -27.08
CA GLU A 79 -3.79 -12.63 -27.16
C GLU A 79 -4.00 -13.23 -25.76
N GLU A 80 -3.15 -12.88 -24.80
CA GLU A 80 -3.24 -13.32 -23.41
C GLU A 80 -4.55 -12.88 -22.76
N GLU A 81 -5.04 -11.66 -23.03
CA GLU A 81 -6.33 -11.18 -22.53
C GLU A 81 -7.49 -12.12 -22.93
N LYS A 82 -7.53 -12.57 -24.18
CA LYS A 82 -8.55 -13.52 -24.66
C LYS A 82 -8.43 -14.91 -24.03
N ILE A 83 -7.19 -15.32 -23.74
CA ILE A 83 -6.91 -16.59 -23.06
C ILE A 83 -7.37 -16.52 -21.61
N ILE A 84 -7.15 -15.39 -20.94
CA ILE A 84 -7.63 -15.14 -19.57
C ILE A 84 -9.16 -15.15 -19.54
N GLU A 85 -9.83 -14.52 -20.50
CA GLU A 85 -11.31 -14.59 -20.59
C GLU A 85 -11.83 -16.03 -20.72
N GLU A 86 -11.15 -16.90 -21.46
CA GLU A 86 -11.52 -18.31 -21.56
C GLU A 86 -11.20 -19.09 -20.27
N LEU A 87 -10.09 -18.78 -19.60
CA LEU A 87 -9.79 -19.33 -18.27
C LEU A 87 -10.88 -18.97 -17.25
N ASP A 88 -11.32 -17.70 -17.22
CA ASP A 88 -12.40 -17.23 -16.35
C ASP A 88 -13.72 -17.97 -16.66
N ARG A 89 -13.99 -18.22 -17.96
CA ARG A 89 -15.15 -19.01 -18.38
C ARG A 89 -15.06 -20.45 -17.89
N LEU A 90 -13.91 -21.10 -18.04
CA LEU A 90 -13.67 -22.47 -17.58
C LEU A 90 -13.74 -22.58 -16.05
N GLU A 91 -13.20 -21.59 -15.34
CA GLU A 91 -13.31 -21.48 -13.88
C GLU A 91 -14.79 -21.34 -13.46
N GLY A 92 -15.57 -20.53 -14.18
CA GLY A 92 -17.01 -20.43 -13.95
C GLY A 92 -17.75 -21.76 -14.14
N ILE A 93 -17.36 -22.59 -15.11
CA ILE A 93 -17.91 -23.94 -15.31
C ILE A 93 -17.53 -24.86 -14.14
N MET A 94 -16.26 -24.86 -13.74
CA MET A 94 -15.76 -25.62 -12.61
C MET A 94 -16.50 -25.27 -11.32
N ASN A 95 -16.61 -23.98 -11.01
CA ASN A 95 -17.34 -23.48 -9.84
C ASN A 95 -18.81 -23.92 -9.86
N LYS A 96 -19.48 -23.83 -11.01
CA LYS A 96 -20.87 -24.27 -11.16
C LYS A 96 -21.04 -25.78 -10.92
N HIS A 97 -20.05 -26.60 -11.28
CA HIS A 97 -20.10 -28.04 -10.97
C HIS A 97 -19.89 -28.30 -9.48
N GLY A 98 -18.95 -27.60 -8.85
CA GLY A 98 -18.74 -27.66 -7.39
C GLY A 98 -19.99 -27.24 -6.61
N GLU A 99 -20.63 -26.13 -6.99
CA GLU A 99 -21.88 -25.66 -6.38
C GLU A 99 -23.00 -26.69 -6.50
N LYS A 100 -23.12 -27.39 -7.63
CA LYS A 100 -24.12 -28.45 -7.82
C LYS A 100 -23.87 -29.66 -6.94
N LEU A 101 -22.60 -30.06 -6.77
CA LEU A 101 -22.23 -31.15 -5.87
C LEU A 101 -22.56 -30.79 -4.43
N ASN A 102 -22.12 -29.62 -3.98
CA ASN A 102 -22.40 -29.13 -2.62
C ASN A 102 -23.90 -29.02 -2.36
N ALA A 103 -24.66 -28.40 -3.28
CA ALA A 103 -26.11 -28.27 -3.13
C ALA A 103 -26.85 -29.61 -3.15
N TYR A 104 -26.26 -30.68 -3.72
CA TYR A 104 -26.80 -32.02 -3.63
C TYR A 104 -26.53 -32.64 -2.26
N LEU A 105 -25.28 -32.55 -1.78
CA LEU A 105 -24.86 -33.08 -0.48
C LEU A 105 -25.55 -32.36 0.70
N ASP A 106 -25.76 -31.05 0.59
CA ASP A 106 -26.46 -30.22 1.59
C ASP A 106 -27.93 -30.64 1.85
N GLN A 107 -28.49 -31.52 1.01
CA GLN A 107 -29.83 -32.08 1.22
C GLN A 107 -29.86 -33.18 2.29
N PHE A 108 -28.70 -33.65 2.74
CA PHE A 108 -28.55 -34.76 3.68
C PHE A 108 -27.88 -34.28 4.98
N GLU A 109 -28.34 -34.79 6.14
CA GLU A 109 -27.71 -34.49 7.44
C GLU A 109 -26.38 -35.25 7.59
N ASP A 110 -26.30 -36.45 7.01
CA ASP A 110 -25.09 -37.25 6.83
C ASP A 110 -24.88 -37.51 5.33
N GLU A 111 -23.77 -37.05 4.77
CA GLU A 111 -23.45 -37.21 3.34
C GLU A 111 -23.43 -38.67 2.88
N SER A 112 -23.21 -39.62 3.81
CA SER A 112 -23.24 -41.06 3.50
C SER A 112 -24.64 -41.60 3.18
N ASP A 113 -25.69 -40.83 3.49
CA ASP A 113 -27.08 -41.13 3.09
C ASP A 113 -27.38 -40.77 1.63
N ALA A 114 -26.49 -40.02 0.96
CA ALA A 114 -26.65 -39.64 -0.44
C ALA A 114 -26.48 -40.85 -1.38
N ASP A 115 -27.12 -40.80 -2.55
CA ASP A 115 -26.97 -41.86 -3.56
C ASP A 115 -25.52 -41.88 -4.08
N PRO A 116 -24.74 -42.94 -3.82
CA PRO A 116 -23.33 -42.98 -4.17
C PRO A 116 -23.09 -42.87 -5.68
N ASP A 117 -24.00 -43.40 -6.52
CA ASP A 117 -23.87 -43.31 -7.97
C ASP A 117 -24.03 -41.85 -8.43
N ARG A 118 -24.92 -41.10 -7.78
CA ARG A 118 -25.15 -39.68 -8.07
C ARG A 118 -23.99 -38.81 -7.59
N VAL A 119 -23.46 -39.09 -6.39
CA VAL A 119 -22.27 -38.39 -5.86
C VAL A 119 -21.08 -38.60 -6.80
N GLN A 120 -20.86 -39.84 -7.27
CA GLN A 120 -19.79 -40.14 -8.21
C GLN A 120 -19.97 -39.38 -9.53
N GLU A 121 -21.17 -39.38 -10.12
CA GLU A 121 -21.45 -38.63 -11.36
C GLU A 121 -21.14 -37.13 -11.21
N LEU A 122 -21.54 -36.50 -10.10
CA LEU A 122 -21.29 -35.09 -9.84
C LEU A 122 -19.79 -34.82 -9.60
N THR A 123 -19.10 -35.72 -8.90
CA THR A 123 -17.64 -35.65 -8.68
C THR A 123 -16.89 -35.77 -10.00
N ASP A 124 -17.22 -36.75 -10.85
CA ASP A 124 -16.62 -36.92 -12.18
C ASP A 124 -16.80 -35.66 -13.05
N ASN A 125 -17.93 -34.96 -12.92
CA ASN A 125 -18.16 -33.71 -13.64
C ASN A 125 -17.28 -32.57 -13.12
N CYS A 126 -17.05 -32.49 -11.80
CA CYS A 126 -16.10 -31.55 -11.21
C CYS A 126 -14.68 -31.84 -11.70
N GLU A 127 -14.26 -33.11 -11.67
CA GLU A 127 -12.94 -33.53 -12.14
C GLU A 127 -12.72 -33.17 -13.61
N LYS A 128 -13.68 -33.50 -14.49
CA LYS A 128 -13.60 -33.12 -15.92
C LYS A 128 -13.50 -31.62 -16.14
N ALA A 129 -14.23 -30.82 -15.37
CA ALA A 129 -14.18 -29.36 -15.48
C ALA A 129 -12.84 -28.81 -15.00
N TYR A 130 -12.31 -29.35 -13.91
CA TYR A 130 -10.98 -29.01 -13.40
C TYR A 130 -9.88 -29.40 -14.39
N GLU A 131 -9.92 -30.61 -14.94
CA GLU A 131 -8.98 -31.07 -15.97
C GLU A 131 -8.98 -30.15 -17.18
N ALA A 132 -10.16 -29.76 -17.68
CA ALA A 132 -10.26 -28.82 -18.80
C ALA A 132 -9.60 -27.47 -18.50
N TRP A 133 -9.84 -26.92 -17.31
CA TRP A 133 -9.21 -25.66 -16.87
C TRP A 133 -7.68 -25.80 -16.75
N VAL A 134 -7.18 -26.84 -16.08
CA VAL A 134 -5.75 -27.09 -15.89
C VAL A 134 -5.04 -27.34 -17.22
N THR A 135 -5.63 -28.14 -18.12
CA THR A 135 -5.06 -28.38 -19.45
C THR A 135 -4.96 -27.07 -20.22
N TYR A 136 -6.00 -26.23 -20.20
CA TYR A 136 -5.96 -24.93 -20.88
C TYR A 136 -4.92 -23.99 -20.27
N GLU A 137 -4.82 -23.94 -18.94
CA GLU A 137 -3.78 -23.17 -18.24
C GLU A 137 -2.37 -23.61 -18.68
N LEU A 138 -2.08 -24.90 -18.60
CA LEU A 138 -0.74 -25.44 -18.84
C LEU A 138 -0.35 -25.44 -20.32
N GLU A 139 -1.27 -25.75 -21.23
CA GLU A 139 -0.97 -25.93 -22.65
C GLU A 139 -1.16 -24.66 -23.47
N VAL A 140 -1.97 -23.70 -23.00
CA VAL A 140 -2.28 -22.47 -23.73
C VAL A 140 -1.76 -21.23 -23.01
N TYR A 141 -2.17 -21.00 -21.76
CA TYR A 141 -1.81 -19.78 -21.03
C TYR A 141 -0.32 -19.71 -20.67
N VAL A 142 0.22 -20.75 -20.03
CA VAL A 142 1.61 -20.77 -19.56
C VAL A 142 2.62 -20.51 -20.70
N PRO A 143 2.50 -21.12 -21.89
CA PRO A 143 3.40 -20.81 -23.01
C PRO A 143 3.33 -19.35 -23.48
N VAL A 144 2.13 -18.76 -23.56
CA VAL A 144 1.94 -17.36 -23.98
C VAL A 144 2.52 -16.40 -22.94
N TYR A 145 2.25 -16.64 -21.66
CA TYR A 145 2.86 -15.91 -20.56
C TYR A 145 4.39 -15.95 -20.62
N GLN A 146 4.99 -17.13 -20.87
CA GLN A 146 6.44 -17.28 -21.02
C GLN A 146 7.00 -16.56 -22.24
N ILE A 147 6.24 -16.44 -23.33
CA ILE A 147 6.62 -15.62 -24.49
C ILE A 147 6.62 -14.14 -24.09
N ARG A 148 5.55 -13.65 -23.44
CA ARG A 148 5.46 -12.27 -22.97
C ARG A 148 6.63 -11.91 -22.06
N ASP A 149 6.90 -12.72 -21.03
CA ASP A 149 7.99 -12.50 -20.07
C ASP A 149 9.37 -12.43 -20.76
N ARG A 150 9.61 -13.28 -21.76
CA ARG A 150 10.87 -13.21 -22.54
C ARG A 150 10.99 -11.90 -23.32
N ILE A 151 9.90 -11.43 -23.93
CA ILE A 151 9.90 -10.15 -24.66
C ILE A 151 10.10 -8.98 -23.69
N GLU A 152 9.44 -9.00 -22.53
CA GLU A 152 9.61 -7.99 -21.49
C GLU A 152 11.07 -7.90 -21.02
N ARG A 153 11.68 -9.05 -20.71
CA ARG A 153 13.09 -9.12 -20.32
C ARG A 153 14.01 -8.59 -21.41
N LYS A 154 13.73 -8.88 -22.69
CA LYS A 154 14.47 -8.32 -23.82
C LYS A 154 14.36 -6.80 -23.88
N ILE A 155 13.15 -6.25 -23.76
CA ILE A 155 12.93 -4.79 -23.74
C ILE A 155 13.73 -4.13 -22.60
N LYS A 156 13.68 -4.71 -21.39
CA LYS A 156 14.43 -4.21 -20.24
C LYS A 156 15.94 -4.19 -20.50
N ALA A 157 16.49 -5.25 -21.08
CA ALA A 157 17.91 -5.34 -21.42
C ALA A 157 18.31 -4.28 -22.46
N LEU A 158 17.54 -4.14 -23.54
CA LEU A 158 17.80 -3.12 -24.58
C LEU A 158 17.75 -1.69 -24.02
N CYS A 159 16.76 -1.39 -23.16
CA CYS A 159 16.68 -0.08 -22.50
C CYS A 159 17.91 0.17 -21.61
N GLN A 160 18.31 -0.84 -20.84
CA GLN A 160 19.50 -0.75 -19.97
C GLN A 160 20.78 -0.49 -20.78
N GLU A 161 20.98 -1.19 -21.90
CA GLU A 161 22.13 -1.00 -22.79
C GLU A 161 22.14 0.40 -23.42
N ALA A 162 20.96 0.94 -23.76
CA ALA A 162 20.81 2.28 -24.31
C ALA A 162 20.88 3.41 -23.24
N GLY A 163 20.96 3.07 -21.95
CA GLY A 163 20.87 4.05 -20.86
C GLY A 163 19.51 4.73 -20.77
N LEU A 164 18.46 4.09 -21.28
CA LEU A 164 17.09 4.57 -21.29
C LEU A 164 16.31 3.98 -20.13
N GLU A 165 15.34 4.76 -19.64
CA GLU A 165 14.30 4.22 -18.77
C GLU A 165 13.46 3.17 -19.54
N THR A 166 12.76 2.28 -18.83
CA THR A 166 11.92 1.27 -19.49
C THR A 166 10.53 1.83 -19.79
N PRO A 167 9.90 1.44 -20.92
CA PRO A 167 8.54 1.86 -21.27
C PRO A 167 7.52 1.45 -20.18
N PHE A 168 7.76 0.35 -19.47
CA PHE A 168 6.91 -0.12 -18.37
C PHE A 168 6.96 0.82 -17.16
N THR A 169 8.15 1.36 -16.84
CA THR A 169 8.31 2.33 -15.76
C THR A 169 7.56 3.62 -16.09
N ILE A 170 7.76 4.13 -17.31
CA ILE A 170 7.13 5.36 -17.81
C ILE A 170 5.61 5.20 -17.84
N ALA A 171 5.10 4.11 -18.40
CA ALA A 171 3.67 3.85 -18.49
C ALA A 171 3.01 3.76 -17.09
N ARG A 172 3.69 3.12 -16.13
CA ARG A 172 3.20 3.05 -14.74
C ARG A 172 3.18 4.42 -14.06
N GLU A 173 4.20 5.25 -14.29
CA GLU A 173 4.23 6.61 -13.76
C GLU A 173 3.13 7.47 -14.37
N LEU A 174 2.95 7.39 -15.69
CA LEU A 174 1.87 8.05 -16.41
C LEU A 174 0.50 7.65 -15.87
N GLU A 175 0.24 6.35 -15.71
CA GLU A 175 -1.02 5.83 -15.16
C GLU A 175 -1.23 6.32 -13.72
N LYS A 176 -0.19 6.29 -12.89
CA LYS A 176 -0.25 6.75 -11.50
C LYS A 176 -0.64 8.22 -11.45
N LEU A 177 0.04 9.07 -12.22
CA LEU A 177 -0.29 10.48 -12.33
C LEU A 177 -1.76 10.60 -12.75
N GLN A 178 -2.15 10.00 -13.89
CA GLN A 178 -3.51 10.13 -14.46
C GLN A 178 -4.60 9.76 -13.46
N LYS A 179 -4.43 8.66 -12.72
CA LYS A 179 -5.35 8.26 -11.66
C LYS A 179 -5.39 9.27 -10.52
N GLN A 180 -4.24 9.79 -10.11
CA GLN A 180 -4.15 10.76 -9.04
C GLN A 180 -4.90 12.06 -9.37
N GLN A 181 -4.81 12.54 -10.62
CA GLN A 181 -5.57 13.69 -11.11
C GLN A 181 -7.06 13.37 -11.24
N ALA A 182 -7.42 12.21 -11.80
CA ALA A 182 -8.81 11.85 -12.02
C ALA A 182 -9.61 11.66 -10.71
N LEU A 183 -8.93 11.22 -9.65
CA LEU A 183 -9.54 10.85 -8.37
C LEU A 183 -9.20 11.83 -7.22
N ASP A 184 -8.50 12.93 -7.49
CA ASP A 184 -8.04 13.91 -6.50
C ASP A 184 -7.34 13.24 -5.28
N ILE A 185 -6.54 12.20 -5.53
CA ILE A 185 -5.92 11.40 -4.47
C ILE A 185 -4.76 12.19 -3.83
N PRO A 186 -4.76 12.43 -2.50
CA PRO A 186 -3.68 13.12 -1.84
C PRO A 186 -2.38 12.29 -1.89
N TRP A 187 -1.24 12.99 -1.94
CA TRP A 187 0.05 12.36 -1.76
C TRP A 187 0.20 11.88 -0.31
N THR A 188 0.66 10.66 -0.10
CA THR A 188 0.74 10.07 1.25
C THR A 188 2.13 9.53 1.56
N THR A 189 2.54 9.66 2.82
CA THR A 189 3.75 9.03 3.35
C THR A 189 3.42 7.70 4.04
N SER A 190 4.45 6.92 4.38
CA SER A 190 4.34 5.82 5.33
C SER A 190 4.13 6.34 6.76
N CYS A 191 3.90 5.45 7.72
CA CYS A 191 3.94 5.81 9.15
C CYS A 191 5.39 5.91 9.65
N ILE A 192 5.59 6.61 10.76
CA ILE A 192 6.85 6.56 11.52
C ILE A 192 6.98 5.17 12.13
N GLU A 193 8.12 4.53 11.92
CA GLU A 193 8.49 3.24 12.50
C GLU A 193 9.49 3.41 13.65
N GLN A 194 9.73 2.32 14.38
CA GLN A 194 10.69 2.27 15.49
C GLN A 194 10.38 3.28 16.61
N LEU A 195 9.08 3.54 16.81
CA LEU A 195 8.53 4.35 17.88
C LEU A 195 7.72 3.45 18.81
N LEU A 196 8.04 3.49 20.10
CA LEU A 196 7.39 2.68 21.12
C LEU A 196 6.90 3.60 22.23
N GLY A 197 5.62 3.57 22.53
CA GLY A 197 5.07 4.36 23.62
C GLY A 197 3.74 3.83 24.12
N THR A 198 3.34 4.31 25.28
CA THR A 198 2.00 4.04 25.82
C THR A 198 0.96 4.81 25.02
N GLU A 199 -0.05 4.12 24.52
CA GLU A 199 -1.18 4.72 23.81
C GLU A 199 -2.07 5.55 24.76
N PRO A 200 -2.72 6.63 24.28
CA PRO A 200 -2.73 7.11 22.89
C PRO A 200 -1.50 7.98 22.56
N ILE A 201 -0.85 7.70 21.44
CA ILE A 201 0.24 8.53 20.90
C ILE A 201 -0.32 9.55 19.89
N THR A 202 -0.01 10.82 20.14
CA THR A 202 -0.44 11.96 19.30
C THR A 202 0.72 12.47 18.45
N TYR A 203 0.43 12.81 17.20
CA TYR A 203 1.37 13.37 16.23
C TYR A 203 0.89 14.75 15.81
N THR A 204 1.75 15.75 15.88
CA THR A 204 1.37 17.14 15.54
C THR A 204 2.46 17.81 14.74
N LEU A 205 2.06 18.54 13.69
CA LEU A 205 2.98 19.37 12.91
C LEU A 205 3.58 20.46 13.81
N VAL A 206 4.92 20.56 13.83
CA VAL A 206 5.64 21.60 14.59
C VAL A 206 6.05 22.74 13.67
N SER A 207 6.73 22.41 12.57
CA SER A 207 7.22 23.40 11.62
C SER A 207 7.49 22.77 10.27
N ILE A 208 7.43 23.61 9.25
CA ILE A 208 7.90 23.31 7.90
C ILE A 208 8.99 24.32 7.59
N ARG A 209 10.14 23.84 7.13
CA ARG A 209 11.22 24.70 6.60
C ARG A 209 11.32 24.50 5.10
N SER A 210 11.58 25.59 4.37
CA SER A 210 11.76 25.53 2.93
C SER A 210 13.05 26.19 2.48
N ASP A 211 13.69 25.61 1.47
CA ASP A 211 14.80 26.26 0.75
C ASP A 211 14.35 27.43 -0.14
N ARG A 212 13.03 27.64 -0.26
CA ARG A 212 12.41 28.80 -0.92
C ARG A 212 11.94 29.89 0.05
N GLY A 213 12.25 29.73 1.34
CA GLY A 213 11.94 30.69 2.40
C GLY A 213 10.59 30.47 3.09
N GLU A 214 10.36 31.26 4.14
CA GLU A 214 9.21 31.11 5.06
C GLU A 214 7.85 31.21 4.37
N ALA A 215 7.72 32.10 3.38
CA ALA A 215 6.45 32.26 2.64
C ALA A 215 6.05 30.98 1.88
N ALA A 216 7.04 30.31 1.27
CA ALA A 216 6.81 29.04 0.59
C ALA A 216 6.47 27.92 1.59
N ALA A 217 7.18 27.86 2.73
CA ALA A 217 6.88 26.89 3.77
C ALA A 217 5.46 27.05 4.35
N ALA A 218 5.03 28.30 4.57
CA ALA A 218 3.67 28.61 5.02
C ALA A 218 2.61 28.23 3.99
N ASP A 219 2.87 28.47 2.70
CA ASP A 219 1.98 28.05 1.62
C ASP A 219 1.86 26.52 1.55
N PHE A 220 2.98 25.80 1.56
CA PHE A 220 2.99 24.33 1.56
C PHE A 220 2.24 23.74 2.76
N GLY A 221 2.36 24.37 3.94
CA GLY A 221 1.65 23.98 5.14
C GLY A 221 0.13 24.03 5.03
N ARG A 222 -0.44 24.76 4.06
CA ARG A 222 -1.88 24.78 3.80
C ARG A 222 -2.39 23.48 3.18
N TYR A 223 -1.51 22.75 2.49
CA TYR A 223 -1.84 21.50 1.80
C TYR A 223 -1.51 20.27 2.64
N LEU A 224 -0.72 20.42 3.71
CA LEU A 224 -0.22 19.33 4.53
C LEU A 224 -1.13 19.09 5.73
N SER A 225 -1.53 17.84 5.92
CA SER A 225 -2.15 17.34 7.15
C SER A 225 -1.40 16.15 7.72
N VAL A 226 -1.44 15.99 9.03
CA VAL A 226 -0.78 14.91 9.77
C VAL A 226 -1.85 14.17 10.55
N ILE A 227 -1.90 12.85 10.36
CA ILE A 227 -2.84 11.94 11.04
C ILE A 227 -2.01 10.86 11.75
N GLY A 228 -2.65 10.05 12.60
CA GLY A 228 -2.07 8.96 13.40
C GLY A 228 -0.85 8.24 12.80
N GLY A 229 0.02 7.69 13.66
CA GLY A 229 1.30 7.13 13.24
C GLY A 229 2.25 8.13 12.55
N GLY A 230 1.94 9.43 12.61
CA GLY A 230 2.67 10.49 11.92
C GLY A 230 2.51 10.48 10.41
N ARG A 231 1.49 9.80 9.86
CA ARG A 231 1.28 9.77 8.42
C ARG A 231 0.91 11.16 7.91
N MET A 232 1.60 11.60 6.85
CA MET A 232 1.39 12.90 6.23
C MET A 232 0.60 12.75 4.94
N TYR A 233 -0.33 13.68 4.73
CA TYR A 233 -1.15 13.79 3.54
C TYR A 233 -0.96 15.18 2.95
N VAL A 234 -0.56 15.25 1.69
CA VAL A 234 -0.47 16.50 0.93
C VAL A 234 -1.58 16.49 -0.12
N ASP A 235 -2.38 17.55 -0.15
CA ASP A 235 -3.46 17.71 -1.13
C ASP A 235 -2.98 17.45 -2.57
N ALA A 236 -3.82 16.79 -3.38
CA ALA A 236 -3.50 16.46 -4.77
C ALA A 236 -3.20 17.70 -5.62
N LYS A 237 -3.81 18.85 -5.27
CA LYS A 237 -3.73 20.13 -5.99
C LYS A 237 -2.68 21.07 -5.41
N VAL A 238 -1.73 20.52 -4.63
CA VAL A 238 -0.60 21.30 -4.11
C VAL A 238 0.16 22.00 -5.24
N ASN A 239 0.34 23.31 -5.08
CA ASN A 239 0.99 24.14 -6.09
C ASN A 239 2.03 25.11 -5.51
N SER A 240 2.51 24.82 -4.30
CA SER A 240 3.59 25.59 -3.68
C SER A 240 4.84 25.63 -4.57
N PRO A 241 5.71 26.65 -4.42
CA PRO A 241 6.89 26.79 -5.28
C PRO A 241 7.76 25.52 -5.32
N ALA A 242 8.33 25.20 -6.48
CA ALA A 242 9.25 24.07 -6.61
C ALA A 242 10.45 24.23 -5.65
N GLY A 243 10.72 23.22 -4.83
CA GLY A 243 11.69 23.32 -3.73
C GLY A 243 11.60 22.17 -2.74
N LYS A 244 12.43 22.23 -1.71
CA LYS A 244 12.47 21.24 -0.62
C LYS A 244 11.75 21.77 0.60
N TYR A 245 10.91 20.93 1.19
CA TYR A 245 10.10 21.22 2.37
C TYR A 245 10.37 20.18 3.45
N MET A 246 11.08 20.57 4.51
CA MET A 246 11.46 19.71 5.62
C MET A 246 10.45 19.87 6.75
N VAL A 247 9.81 18.78 7.13
CA VAL A 247 8.73 18.74 8.12
C VAL A 247 9.28 18.24 9.45
N SER A 248 9.01 18.98 10.52
CA SER A 248 9.26 18.56 11.89
C SER A 248 7.95 18.20 12.58
N LEU A 249 7.91 17.05 13.26
CA LEU A 249 6.74 16.58 13.99
C LEU A 249 7.00 16.53 15.49
N ARG A 250 5.95 16.74 16.28
CA ARG A 250 5.92 16.42 17.70
C ARG A 250 5.21 15.10 17.88
N VAL A 251 5.82 14.22 18.66
CA VAL A 251 5.21 12.99 19.16
C VAL A 251 5.02 13.16 20.65
N SER A 252 3.81 12.88 21.14
CA SER A 252 3.52 12.98 22.56
C SER A 252 2.51 11.94 23.02
N ASN A 253 2.63 11.50 24.26
CA ASN A 253 1.61 10.76 24.99
C ASN A 253 1.51 11.31 26.42
N GLU A 254 0.84 10.59 27.32
CA GLU A 254 0.74 11.02 28.71
C GLU A 254 2.13 11.16 29.34
N GLY A 255 2.48 12.39 29.75
CA GLY A 255 3.74 12.68 30.46
C GLY A 255 4.98 12.87 29.59
N TYR A 256 4.96 12.52 28.29
CA TYR A 256 6.13 12.66 27.40
C TYR A 256 5.80 13.44 26.13
N SER A 257 6.77 14.25 25.68
CA SER A 257 6.68 14.97 24.40
C SER A 257 8.07 15.17 23.81
N VAL A 258 8.25 14.74 22.57
CA VAL A 258 9.51 14.86 21.83
C VAL A 258 9.24 15.48 20.47
N VAL A 259 10.11 16.39 20.05
CA VAL A 259 10.13 16.91 18.67
C VAL A 259 11.12 16.09 17.86
N LEU A 260 10.66 15.58 16.72
CA LEU A 260 11.46 14.95 15.68
C LEU A 260 11.72 16.01 14.59
N PRO A 261 12.88 16.69 14.62
CA PRO A 261 13.18 17.76 13.69
C PRO A 261 13.47 17.21 12.30
N ASP A 262 12.97 17.90 11.27
CA ASP A 262 13.22 17.63 9.85
C ASP A 262 13.10 16.14 9.47
N ILE A 263 12.14 15.45 10.10
CA ILE A 263 11.99 14.00 10.05
C ILE A 263 11.52 13.49 8.68
N PHE A 264 10.99 14.37 7.83
CA PHE A 264 10.56 14.05 6.48
C PHE A 264 10.78 15.22 5.51
N THR A 265 11.13 14.93 4.25
CA THR A 265 11.36 15.95 3.22
C THR A 265 10.46 15.75 1.99
N PHE A 266 9.59 16.72 1.71
CA PHE A 266 8.91 16.80 0.42
C PHE A 266 9.76 17.56 -0.59
N ILE A 267 9.79 17.09 -1.83
CA ILE A 267 10.51 17.72 -2.94
C ILE A 267 9.48 18.04 -4.02
N LEU A 268 9.10 19.30 -4.13
CA LEU A 268 8.19 19.77 -5.18
C LEU A 268 9.00 20.10 -6.42
N GLN A 269 8.57 19.54 -7.55
CA GLN A 269 9.16 19.72 -8.87
C GLN A 269 8.15 20.30 -9.84
#